data_AF-A0A8X6M4X2-F1
#
_entry.id   AF-A0A8X6M4X2-F1
#
_cell.length_a   1.000
_cell.length_b   1.000
_cell.length_c   1.000
_cell.angle_alpha   90.00
_cell.angle_beta   90.00
_cell.angle_gamma   90.00
#
_symmetry.space_group_name_H-M   'P 1'
#
loop_
_entity.id
_entity.type
_entity.pdbx_description
1 polymer ?
#
loop_
_entity_poly.entity_id
_entity_poly.type
_entity_poly.pdbx_seq_one_letter_code
_entity_poly.pdbx_strand_id
1 'polypeptide(L)'
;MVNFVGSDGTVIELDRTRIDYETFRLNYTSTVGILLVFFIIIVSSLFTGEAIHCEVVTEESYPTLNTYCWTHSTFVLPKAFFRKVRQ
;
A
#
# COMPACT_ATOMS: atom_id res chain seq x y z
N MET A 1 -12.42 -15.51 26.16
CA MET A 1 -12.19 -16.94 26.41
C MET A 1 -12.75 -17.68 25.21
N VAL A 2 -11.92 -18.45 24.51
CA VAL A 2 -12.33 -19.24 23.35
C VAL A 2 -12.32 -20.70 23.78
N ASN A 3 -13.49 -21.33 23.73
CA ASN A 3 -13.65 -22.73 24.14
C ASN A 3 -13.65 -23.60 22.90
N PHE A 4 -12.77 -24.60 22.88
CA PHE A 4 -12.74 -25.61 21.84
C PHE A 4 -13.35 -26.90 22.41
N VAL A 5 -14.42 -27.38 21.76
CA VAL A 5 -15.10 -28.63 22.13
C VAL A 5 -14.52 -29.75 21.26
N GLY A 6 -13.86 -30.72 21.90
CA GLY A 6 -13.40 -31.95 21.26
C GLY A 6 -14.54 -32.88 20.87
N SER A 7 -14.28 -33.78 19.92
CA SER A 7 -15.27 -34.77 19.42
C SER A 7 -15.74 -35.77 20.49
N ASP A 8 -14.97 -35.90 21.57
CA ASP A 8 -15.16 -36.71 22.76
C ASP A 8 -15.83 -35.93 23.91
N GLY A 9 -16.31 -34.71 23.64
CA GLY A 9 -17.00 -33.87 24.63
C GLY A 9 -16.06 -33.26 25.68
N THR A 10 -14.74 -33.44 25.52
CA THR A 10 -13.73 -32.81 26.36
C THR A 10 -13.63 -31.33 26.00
N VAL A 11 -13.84 -30.48 27.01
CA VAL A 11 -13.73 -29.02 26.88
C VAL A 11 -12.32 -28.64 27.28
N ILE A 12 -11.53 -28.21 26.30
CA ILE A 12 -10.18 -27.71 26.56
C ILE A 12 -10.30 -26.19 26.75
N GLU A 13 -10.21 -25.75 27.98
CA GLU A 13 -10.17 -24.34 28.31
C GLU A 13 -8.75 -23.84 28.05
N LEU A 14 -8.56 -23.19 26.89
CA LEU A 14 -7.34 -22.48 26.58
C LEU A 14 -7.26 -21.24 27.47
N ASP A 15 -6.65 -21.41 28.64
CA ASP A 15 -6.31 -20.29 29.50
C ASP A 15 -5.29 -19.40 28.78
N ARG A 16 -5.72 -18.18 28.49
CA ARG A 16 -4.91 -17.23 27.73
C ARG A 16 -3.95 -16.58 28.72
N THR A 17 -2.82 -17.23 28.97
CA THR A 17 -1.76 -16.67 29.80
C THR A 17 -1.35 -15.31 29.22
N ARG A 18 -1.54 -14.26 30.02
CA ARG A 18 -1.38 -12.87 29.59
C ARG A 18 0.08 -12.46 29.81
N ILE A 19 0.94 -12.83 28.86
CA ILE A 19 2.39 -12.62 28.94
C ILE A 19 2.76 -11.16 28.58
N ASP A 20 1.85 -10.42 27.94
CA ASP A 20 2.12 -9.07 27.45
C ASP A 20 1.79 -7.97 28.47
N TYR A 21 2.70 -7.01 28.61
CA TYR A 21 2.49 -5.77 29.35
C TYR A 21 1.55 -4.81 28.57
N GLU A 22 0.71 -4.06 29.29
CA GLU A 22 -0.32 -3.18 28.69
C GLU A 22 0.25 -2.19 27.66
N THR A 23 1.43 -1.63 27.94
CA THR A 23 2.07 -0.66 27.05
C THR A 23 2.57 -1.29 25.76
N PHE A 24 3.06 -2.55 25.81
CA PHE A 24 3.45 -3.26 24.60
C PHE A 24 2.22 -3.56 23.73
N ARG A 25 1.09 -3.89 24.38
CA ARG A 25 -0.19 -4.11 23.68
C ARG A 25 -0.72 -2.89 22.94
N LEU A 26 -0.65 -1.74 23.59
CA LEU A 26 -1.06 -0.49 22.97
C LEU A 26 -0.16 -0.17 21.77
N ASN A 27 1.15 -0.39 21.90
CA ASN A 27 2.12 -0.08 20.86
C ASN A 27 1.90 -0.90 19.58
N TYR A 28 1.82 -2.23 19.67
CA TYR A 28 1.61 -3.06 18.47
C TYR A 28 0.23 -2.82 17.83
N THR A 29 -0.79 -2.55 18.64
CA THR A 29 -2.14 -2.30 18.13
C THR A 29 -2.22 -0.94 17.42
N SER A 30 -1.57 0.09 17.99
CA SER A 30 -1.54 1.43 17.43
C SER A 30 -0.71 1.50 16.14
N THR A 31 0.52 0.95 16.16
CA THR A 31 1.41 0.95 14.99
C THR A 31 0.79 0.22 13.81
N VAL A 32 0.19 -0.96 14.03
CA VAL A 32 -0.53 -1.69 12.97
C VAL A 32 -1.72 -0.88 12.45
N GLY A 33 -2.50 -0.25 13.33
CA GLY A 33 -3.61 0.61 12.93
C GLY A 33 -3.18 1.79 12.07
N ILE A 34 -2.11 2.50 12.47
CA ILE A 34 -1.56 3.63 11.73
C ILE A 34 -1.07 3.19 10.34
N LEU A 35 -0.33 2.07 10.26
CA LEU A 35 0.16 1.53 9.00
C LEU A 35 -0.98 1.14 8.05
N LEU A 36 -2.05 0.54 8.58
CA LEU A 36 -3.23 0.19 7.78
C LEU A 36 -3.94 1.42 7.21
N VAL A 37 -4.10 2.48 8.02
CA VAL A 37 -4.72 3.73 7.55
C VAL A 37 -3.89 4.35 6.43
N PHE A 38 -2.57 4.46 6.59
CA PHE A 38 -1.71 4.99 5.54
C PHE A 38 -1.71 4.12 4.28
N PHE A 39 -1.73 2.80 4.43
CA PHE A 39 -1.85 1.90 3.29
C PHE A 39 -3.13 2.15 2.50
N ILE A 40 -4.27 2.26 3.17
CA ILE A 40 -5.56 2.52 2.50
C ILE A 40 -5.54 3.88 1.79
N ILE A 41 -4.99 4.91 2.44
CA ILE A 41 -4.85 6.25 1.83
C ILE A 41 -4.01 6.17 0.56
N ILE A 42 -2.84 5.53 0.61
CA ILE A 42 -1.95 5.39 -0.55
C ILE A 42 -2.63 4.57 -1.66
N VAL A 43 -3.27 3.45 -1.33
CA VAL A 43 -3.96 2.63 -2.34
C VAL A 43 -5.10 3.41 -3.01
N SER A 44 -5.83 4.24 -2.26
CA SER A 44 -6.90 5.06 -2.82
C SER A 44 -6.39 6.14 -3.79
N SER A 45 -5.20 6.71 -3.54
CA SER A 45 -4.61 7.69 -4.45
C SER A 45 -4.06 7.06 -5.73
N LEU A 46 -3.68 5.77 -5.70
CA LEU A 46 -3.36 5.01 -6.92
C LEU A 46 -4.60 4.76 -7.80
N PHE A 47 -5.81 4.78 -7.23
CA PHE A 47 -7.04 4.51 -7.98
C PHE A 47 -7.69 5.77 -8.59
N THR A 48 -7.34 6.96 -8.11
CA THR A 48 -8.12 8.20 -8.38
C THR A 48 -7.46 9.15 -9.41
N GLY A 49 -6.47 8.72 -10.19
CA GLY A 49 -5.84 9.61 -11.18
C GLY A 49 -5.26 8.88 -12.38
N GLU A 50 -5.20 9.57 -13.52
CA GLU A 50 -4.32 9.16 -14.62
C GLU A 50 -2.89 9.17 -14.07
N ALA A 51 -2.33 7.98 -14.03
CA ALA A 51 -1.36 7.63 -13.03
C ALA A 51 0.03 8.25 -13.29
N ILE A 52 0.21 8.83 -14.47
CA ILE A 52 1.21 9.81 -14.95
C ILE A 52 0.62 10.36 -16.27
N HIS A 53 1.06 11.52 -16.77
CA HIS A 53 0.84 11.92 -18.16
C HIS A 53 2.20 11.99 -18.85
N CYS A 54 2.41 11.17 -19.88
CA CYS A 54 3.64 11.18 -20.67
C CYS A 54 3.54 12.19 -21.83
N GLU A 55 4.60 12.97 -22.01
CA GLU A 55 4.77 13.88 -23.16
C GLU A 55 5.03 13.06 -24.42
N VAL A 56 4.28 13.33 -25.50
CA VAL A 56 4.26 12.49 -26.71
C VAL A 56 4.48 13.37 -27.94
N VAL A 57 5.30 12.89 -28.88
CA VAL A 57 5.59 13.60 -30.14
C VAL A 57 4.41 13.53 -31.12
N THR A 58 3.48 12.60 -30.94
CA THR A 58 2.34 12.37 -31.83
C THR A 58 1.07 11.99 -31.05
N GLU A 59 -0.09 12.52 -31.48
CA GLU A 59 -1.34 12.35 -30.74
C GLU A 59 -1.94 10.94 -30.77
N GLU A 60 -1.54 10.09 -31.73
CA GLU A 60 -2.12 8.74 -31.85
C GLU A 60 -1.66 7.74 -30.78
N SER A 61 -0.57 8.01 -30.04
CA SER A 61 0.03 7.03 -29.11
C SER A 61 -0.24 7.30 -27.63
N TYR A 62 -1.03 8.32 -27.29
CA TYR A 62 -1.25 8.75 -25.90
C TYR A 62 -1.61 7.60 -24.91
N PRO A 63 -2.63 6.74 -25.15
CA PRO A 63 -3.06 5.77 -24.15
C PRO A 63 -2.06 4.61 -23.94
N THR A 64 -1.40 4.17 -25.02
CA THR A 64 -0.42 3.09 -24.95
C THR A 64 0.87 3.54 -24.28
N LEU A 65 1.34 4.76 -24.61
CA LEU A 65 2.54 5.30 -23.99
C LEU A 65 2.31 5.59 -22.50
N ASN A 66 1.11 6.06 -22.13
CA ASN A 66 0.82 6.31 -20.72
C ASN A 66 0.83 5.02 -19.89
N THR A 67 0.30 3.93 -20.44
CA THR A 67 0.34 2.60 -19.81
C THR A 67 1.78 2.08 -19.68
N TYR A 68 2.61 2.33 -20.69
CA TYR A 68 4.03 1.99 -20.66
C TYR A 68 4.75 2.78 -19.55
N CYS A 69 4.58 4.09 -19.51
CA CYS A 69 5.16 4.95 -18.48
C CYS A 69 4.70 4.61 -17.06
N TRP A 70 3.47 4.13 -16.91
CA TRP A 70 2.94 3.68 -15.63
C TRP A 70 3.56 2.37 -15.15
N THR A 71 3.78 1.43 -16.07
CA THR A 71 4.27 0.09 -15.72
C THR A 71 5.79 0.05 -15.57
N HIS A 72 6.50 0.92 -16.30
CA HIS A 72 7.96 0.99 -16.28
C HIS A 72 8.47 2.07 -15.33
N SER A 73 9.58 1.78 -14.63
CA SER A 73 10.21 2.76 -13.75
C SER A 73 10.79 3.95 -14.53
N THR A 74 10.60 5.15 -14.00
CA THR A 74 11.13 6.40 -14.57
C THR A 74 12.35 6.87 -13.78
N PHE A 75 13.26 7.58 -14.45
CA PHE A 75 14.44 8.18 -13.83
C PHE A 75 14.53 9.66 -14.15
N VAL A 76 15.07 10.42 -13.20
CA VAL A 76 15.20 11.87 -13.32
C VAL A 76 16.57 12.21 -13.91
N LEU A 77 16.59 12.94 -15.03
CA LEU A 77 17.83 13.49 -15.59
C LEU A 77 18.05 14.92 -15.09
N PRO A 78 19.02 15.17 -14.19
CA PRO A 78 19.25 16.52 -13.65
C PRO A 78 19.67 17.54 -14.71
N LYS A 79 20.30 17.09 -15.80
CA LYS A 79 20.69 17.94 -16.93
C LYS A 79 19.52 18.35 -17.83
N ALA A 80 18.34 17.75 -17.64
CA ALA A 80 17.16 18.01 -18.45
C ALA A 80 16.23 19.07 -17.84
N PHE A 81 16.38 19.41 -16.55
CA PHE A 81 15.51 20.41 -15.88
C PHE A 81 15.50 21.78 -16.54
N PHE A 82 16.63 22.19 -17.14
CA PHE A 82 16.77 23.48 -17.82
C PHE A 82 16.70 23.36 -19.34
N ARG A 83 16.46 22.16 -19.89
CA ARG A 83 16.29 22.02 -21.33
C ARG A 83 14.91 22.54 -21.72
N LYS A 84 14.90 23.49 -22.65
CA LYS A 84 13.66 23.94 -23.29
C LYS A 84 13.10 22.78 -24.11
N VAL A 85 11.93 22.28 -23.69
CA VAL A 85 11.17 21.29 -24.45
C VAL A 85 10.68 21.98 -25.74
N ARG A 86 10.89 21.34 -26.89
CA ARG A 86 10.36 21.84 -28.17
C ARG A 86 8.88 21.50 -28.17
N GLN A 87 8.06 22.53 -27.97
CA GLN A 87 6.60 22.51 -28.08
C GLN A 87 6.17 22.41 -29.55
#